data_AF-A0A0D8BDL5-F1
#
_entry.id   AF-A0A0D8BDL5-F1
#
_cell.length_a   1.000
_cell.length_b   1.000
_cell.length_c   1.000
_cell.angle_alpha   90.00
_cell.angle_beta   90.00
_cell.angle_gamma   90.00
#
_symmetry.space_group_name_H-M   'P 1'
#
loop_
_entity.id
_entity.type
_entity.pdbx_description
1 polymer ?
#
loop_
_entity_poly.entity_id
_entity_poly.type
_entity_poly.pdbx_seq_one_letter_code
_entity_poly.pdbx_strand_id
1 'polypeptide(L)'
;MRRNRYWTAQALMSPSPAAGGHSLPAEITVRRPAMKEFYCGAIIHGCETRIVASAEEDLLRAVDTHARVDHGMTDVPEAMLDQVRRSVRDVEPADLRD
;
A
#
# COMPACT_ATOMS: atom_id res chain seq x y z
N MET A 1 -18.08 30.83 -42.89
CA MET A 1 -17.93 29.59 -42.10
C MET A 1 -18.78 28.45 -42.68
N ARG A 2 -18.16 27.55 -43.47
CA ARG A 2 -18.56 26.15 -43.69
C ARG A 2 -17.39 25.43 -44.38
N ARG A 3 -16.88 24.41 -43.68
CA ARG A 3 -16.25 23.15 -44.12
C ARG A 3 -15.47 23.09 -45.45
N ASN A 4 -14.20 22.71 -45.27
CA ASN A 4 -13.40 21.75 -46.04
C ASN A 4 -13.25 21.91 -47.55
N ARG A 5 -11.98 22.07 -47.91
CA ARG A 5 -11.16 21.45 -48.98
C ARG A 5 -9.87 22.27 -48.91
N TYR A 6 -8.65 21.76 -48.84
CA TYR A 6 -8.02 20.66 -49.54
C TYR A 6 -6.67 20.45 -48.82
N TRP A 7 -6.32 19.24 -48.41
CA TRP A 7 -4.90 18.91 -48.24
C TRP A 7 -4.56 17.93 -49.35
N THR A 8 -4.05 18.48 -50.43
CA THR A 8 -3.39 17.75 -51.50
C THR A 8 -1.96 17.45 -51.08
N ALA A 9 -1.63 16.15 -51.12
CA ALA A 9 -0.32 15.58 -51.42
C ALA A 9 0.83 15.72 -50.41
N GLN A 10 1.58 14.61 -50.30
CA GLN A 10 2.95 14.46 -49.80
C GLN A 10 3.17 14.42 -48.28
N ALA A 11 2.94 13.23 -47.73
CA ALA A 11 3.89 12.63 -46.79
C ALA A 11 3.89 11.10 -47.01
N LEU A 12 4.22 10.73 -48.25
CA LEU A 12 4.74 9.41 -48.54
C LEU A 12 6.08 9.32 -47.76
N MET A 13 6.28 8.21 -47.04
CA MET A 13 7.56 7.76 -46.45
C MET A 13 7.92 8.32 -45.06
N SER A 14 7.45 7.62 -44.03
CA SER A 14 8.25 7.42 -42.80
C SER A 14 8.23 5.93 -42.49
N PRO A 15 9.39 5.25 -42.37
CA PRO A 15 9.41 3.83 -42.04
C PRO A 15 8.82 3.61 -40.65
N SER A 16 7.84 2.72 -40.59
CA SER A 16 7.25 2.23 -39.35
C SER A 16 8.34 1.52 -38.53
N PRO A 17 8.65 1.92 -37.28
CA PRO A 17 9.48 1.10 -36.42
C PRO A 17 8.65 -0.11 -36.00
N ALA A 18 8.89 -1.22 -36.70
CA ALA A 18 8.58 -2.54 -36.19
C ALA A 18 9.33 -2.77 -34.86
N ALA A 19 8.64 -3.46 -33.95
CA ALA A 19 9.20 -4.16 -32.79
C ALA A 19 9.74 -3.31 -31.63
N GLY A 20 8.87 -2.56 -30.96
CA GLY A 20 9.01 -2.28 -29.52
C GLY A 20 8.11 -3.24 -28.75
N GLY A 21 8.70 -4.21 -28.06
CA GLY A 21 7.99 -5.26 -27.33
C GLY A 21 6.90 -4.69 -26.42
N HIS A 22 5.66 -5.10 -26.66
CA HIS A 22 4.61 -4.97 -25.66
C HIS A 22 5.04 -5.86 -24.50
N SER A 23 5.60 -5.25 -23.45
CA SER A 23 5.88 -5.94 -22.19
C SER A 23 4.61 -6.67 -21.77
N LEU A 24 4.67 -8.00 -21.80
CA LEU A 24 3.61 -8.83 -21.26
C LEU A 24 3.36 -8.35 -19.83
N PRO A 25 2.09 -8.16 -19.40
CA PRO A 25 1.83 -7.82 -18.01
C PRO A 25 2.44 -8.94 -17.18
N ALA A 26 3.38 -8.58 -16.29
CA ALA A 26 3.98 -9.52 -15.37
C ALA A 26 2.86 -10.31 -14.70
N GLU A 27 2.95 -11.63 -14.80
CA GLU A 27 2.11 -12.58 -14.10
C GLU A 27 1.77 -12.06 -12.70
N ILE A 28 0.49 -11.84 -12.43
CA ILE A 28 0.03 -11.36 -11.11
C ILE A 28 0.10 -12.58 -10.19
N THR A 29 1.29 -12.90 -9.69
CA THR A 29 1.44 -13.83 -8.58
C THR A 29 0.89 -13.15 -7.34
N VAL A 30 -0.39 -13.40 -7.05
CA VAL A 30 -1.03 -12.99 -5.79
C VAL A 30 -0.39 -13.80 -4.67
N ARG A 31 0.74 -13.30 -4.15
CA ARG A 31 1.27 -13.82 -2.90
C ARG A 31 0.26 -13.49 -1.81
N ARG A 32 -0.14 -14.50 -1.04
CA ARG A 32 -0.95 -14.29 0.16
C ARG A 32 -0.13 -13.36 1.07
N PRO A 33 -0.63 -12.15 1.39
CA PRO A 33 0.15 -11.25 2.23
C PRO A 33 0.32 -11.90 3.60
N ALA A 34 1.56 -11.92 4.10
CA ALA A 34 1.82 -12.23 5.49
C ALA A 34 1.04 -11.22 6.34
N MET A 35 0.25 -11.67 7.31
CA MET A 35 -0.45 -10.75 8.19
C MET A 35 0.58 -10.11 9.11
N LYS A 36 0.30 -8.88 9.51
CA LYS A 36 1.11 -8.10 10.41
C LYS A 36 0.33 -7.94 11.70
N GLU A 37 0.96 -8.20 12.83
CA GLU A 37 0.42 -8.00 14.16
C GLU A 37 1.22 -6.94 14.92
N PHE A 38 0.52 -6.10 15.67
CA PHE A 38 1.09 -5.18 16.64
C PHE A 38 0.34 -5.24 17.97
N TYR A 39 1.09 -5.20 19.07
CA TYR A 39 0.56 -5.16 20.43
C TYR A 39 0.84 -3.80 21.06
N CYS A 40 -0.20 -3.01 21.34
CA CYS A 40 -0.08 -1.66 21.89
C CYS A 40 0.61 -1.65 23.26
N GLY A 41 0.40 -2.71 24.05
CA GLY A 41 1.03 -2.89 25.36
C GLY A 41 2.56 -3.00 25.34
N ALA A 42 3.16 -3.18 24.16
CA ALA A 42 4.61 -3.09 23.98
C ALA A 42 5.14 -1.64 24.11
N ILE A 43 4.28 -0.64 23.91
CA ILE A 43 4.63 0.79 24.00
C ILE A 43 3.94 1.44 25.21
N ILE A 44 2.63 1.25 25.36
CA ILE A 44 1.84 1.88 26.42
C ILE A 44 1.48 0.82 27.45
N HIS A 45 2.12 0.88 28.61
CA HIS A 45 1.81 0.00 29.72
C HIS A 45 0.33 0.12 30.12
N GLY A 46 -0.39 -1.00 30.14
CA GLY A 46 -1.82 -1.06 30.48
C GLY A 46 -2.77 -1.08 29.28
N CYS A 47 -2.27 -0.96 28.04
CA CYS A 47 -3.10 -1.16 26.85
C CYS A 47 -2.93 -2.60 26.31
N GLU A 48 -4.02 -3.36 26.28
CA GLU A 48 -4.00 -4.78 25.88
C GLU A 48 -4.37 -5.01 24.41
N THR A 49 -4.58 -3.92 23.67
CA THR A 49 -5.07 -3.95 22.29
C THR A 49 -4.06 -4.60 21.36
N ARG A 50 -4.51 -5.62 20.62
CA ARG A 50 -3.79 -6.22 19.50
C ARG A 50 -4.44 -5.78 18.19
N ILE A 51 -3.62 -5.37 17.24
CA ILE A 51 -4.05 -4.91 15.93
C ILE A 51 -3.41 -5.83 14.91
N VAL A 52 -4.24 -6.45 14.06
CA VAL A 52 -3.80 -7.29 12.96
C VAL A 52 -4.28 -6.74 11.64
N ALA A 53 -3.42 -6.71 10.64
CA ALA A 53 -3.76 -6.27 9.29
C ALA A 53 -2.96 -7.03 8.23
N SER A 54 -3.47 -7.08 7.01
CA SER A 54 -2.78 -7.70 5.87
C SER A 54 -1.64 -6.85 5.30
N ALA A 55 -1.60 -5.56 5.61
CA ALA A 55 -0.57 -4.64 5.16
C ALA A 55 -0.11 -3.74 6.31
N GLU A 56 1.15 -3.30 6.26
CA GLU A 56 1.72 -2.42 7.27
C GLU A 56 1.01 -1.06 7.30
N GLU A 57 0.62 -0.53 6.14
CA GLU A 57 -0.11 0.75 6.05
C GLU A 57 -1.49 0.70 6.74
N ASP A 58 -2.21 -0.41 6.59
CA ASP A 58 -3.49 -0.63 7.26
C ASP A 58 -3.30 -0.78 8.76
N LEU A 59 -2.23 -1.48 9.18
CA LEU A 59 -1.87 -1.60 10.59
C LEU A 59 -1.55 -0.24 11.20
N LEU A 60 -0.74 0.58 10.54
CA LEU A 60 -0.36 1.91 11.02
C LEU A 60 -1.57 2.85 11.12
N ARG A 61 -2.51 2.78 10.16
CA ARG A 61 -3.77 3.53 10.21
C ARG A 61 -4.65 3.10 11.39
N ALA A 62 -4.74 1.81 11.65
CA ALA A 62 -5.47 1.27 12.79
C ALA A 62 -4.82 1.68 14.12
N VAL A 63 -3.47 1.71 14.18
CA VAL A 63 -2.71 2.20 15.35
C VAL A 63 -2.97 3.69 15.58
N ASP A 64 -2.92 4.54 14.56
CA ASP A 64 -3.22 5.97 14.68
C ASP A 64 -4.66 6.21 15.17
N THR A 65 -5.62 5.47 14.62
CA THR A 65 -7.02 5.54 15.08
C THR A 65 -7.15 5.13 16.54
N HIS A 66 -6.51 4.03 16.94
CA HIS A 66 -6.52 3.56 18.32
C HIS A 66 -5.88 4.57 19.27
N ALA A 67 -4.73 5.13 18.92
CA ALA A 67 -4.05 6.14 19.74
C ALA A 67 -4.91 7.41 19.95
N ARG A 68 -5.65 7.84 18.93
CA ARG A 68 -6.57 8.97 19.04
C ARG A 68 -7.77 8.68 19.94
N VAL A 69 -8.39 7.52 19.77
CA VAL A 69 -9.65 7.18 20.45
C VAL A 69 -9.41 6.77 21.90
N ASP A 70 -8.41 5.92 22.15
CA ASP A 70 -8.18 5.32 23.46
C ASP A 70 -7.23 6.15 24.34
N HIS A 71 -6.26 6.82 23.72
CA HIS A 71 -5.23 7.60 24.42
C HIS A 71 -5.38 9.11 24.23
N GLY A 72 -6.34 9.58 23.44
CA GLY A 72 -6.53 11.01 23.17
C GLY A 72 -5.33 11.66 22.46
N MET A 73 -4.50 10.87 21.79
CA MET A 73 -3.26 11.33 21.16
C MET A 73 -3.56 11.93 19.80
N THR A 74 -3.59 13.26 19.71
CA THR A 74 -3.92 13.99 18.48
C THR A 74 -2.78 13.98 17.46
N ASP A 75 -1.54 13.87 17.94
CA ASP A 75 -0.32 13.82 17.14
C ASP A 75 0.56 12.67 17.63
N VAL A 76 0.85 11.72 16.74
CA VAL A 76 1.73 10.58 17.03
C VAL A 76 3.10 10.91 16.43
N PRO A 77 4.15 11.13 17.26
CA PRO A 77 5.46 11.53 16.75
C PRO A 77 6.07 10.42 15.89
N GLU A 78 6.81 10.79 14.84
CA GLU A 78 7.42 9.82 13.91
C GLU A 78 8.33 8.80 14.60
N ALA A 79 9.03 9.19 15.66
CA ALA A 79 9.84 8.28 16.45
C ALA A 79 9.02 7.15 17.11
N MET A 80 7.76 7.44 17.49
CA MET A 80 6.84 6.44 18.02
C MET A 80 6.33 5.53 16.90
N LEU A 81 6.01 6.09 15.72
CA LEU A 81 5.65 5.27 14.55
C LEU A 81 6.81 4.33 14.13
N ASP A 82 8.05 4.79 14.24
CA ASP A 82 9.22 3.97 13.97
C ASP A 82 9.37 2.84 15.00
N GLN A 83 9.07 3.12 16.28
CA GLN A 83 9.01 2.11 17.33
C GLN A 83 7.87 1.10 17.12
N VAL A 84 6.70 1.56 16.65
CA VAL A 84 5.59 0.70 16.24
C VAL A 84 6.06 -0.23 15.13
N ARG A 85 6.63 0.30 14.04
CA ARG A 85 7.14 -0.49 12.89
C ARG A 85 8.14 -1.56 13.33
N ARG A 86 9.06 -1.23 14.24
CA ARG A 86 10.03 -2.21 14.80
C ARG A 86 9.38 -3.29 15.67
N SER A 87 8.21 -3.00 16.24
CA SER A 87 7.47 -3.93 17.11
C SER A 87 6.45 -4.77 16.35
N VAL A 88 6.16 -4.43 15.08
CA VAL A 88 5.28 -5.21 14.21
C VAL A 88 5.92 -6.58 13.95
N ARG A 89 5.09 -7.62 14.03
CA ARG A 89 5.47 -9.00 13.75
C ARG A 89 4.71 -9.53 12.55
N ASP A 90 5.40 -10.26 11.69
CA ASP A 90 4.77 -11.07 10.66
C ASP A 90 4.15 -12.31 11.31
N VAL A 91 2.84 -12.50 11.11
CA VAL A 91 2.06 -13.63 11.59
C VAL A 91 1.47 -14.37 10.40
N GLU A 92 1.64 -15.69 10.39
CA GLU A 92 1.01 -16.53 9.40
C GLU A 92 -0.50 -16.63 9.73
N PRO A 93 -1.39 -16.62 8.72
CA PRO A 93 -2.84 -16.66 8.95
C PRO A 93 -3.36 -17.96 9.59
N ALA A 94 -2.51 -18.98 9.71
CA ALA A 94 -2.84 -20.20 10.43
C ALA A 94 -2.85 -20.00 11.96
N ASP A 95 -2.03 -19.08 12.48
CA ASP A 95 -1.82 -18.85 13.91
C ASP A 95 -2.88 -17.93 14.55
N LEU A 96 -3.80 -17.37 13.75
CA LEU A 96 -4.91 -16.52 14.23
C LEU A 96 -6.18 -17.33 14.62
N ARG A 97 -6.12 -18.67 14.65
CA ARG A 97 -7.26 -19.58 14.87
C ARG A 97 -7.16 -20.36 16.20
N ASP A 98 -6.67 -19.72 17.26
CA ASP A 98 -6.75 -20.25 18.63
C ASP A 98 -7.58 -19.31 19.52
#